data_AF-A0A957EZU9-F1
#
_entry.id   AF-A0A957EZU9-F1
#
_cell.length_a   1.000
_cell.length_b   1.000
_cell.length_c   1.000
_cell.angle_alpha   90.00
_cell.angle_beta   90.00
_cell.angle_gamma   90.00
#
_symmetry.space_group_name_H-M   'P 1'
#
loop_
_entity.id
_entity.type
_entity.pdbx_description
1 polymer ?
#
loop_
_entity_poly.entity_id
_entity_poly.type
_entity_poly.pdbx_seq_one_letter_code
_entity_poly.pdbx_strand_id
1 'polypeptide(L)'
;MAMNSLLQGNPPAHLLELERKKSSLLFEAQLLKGQQQYAKAADKFVQVADIERQWAEWAEKEGLNQLTIIHRYSELSCWAQAGNPYQALRLIDHLLASAQLSPEQRADLEEYQASLHYQFMHWMGEWSSASVPVH
;
A
#
# COMPACT_ATOMS: atom_id res chain seq x y z
N MET A 1 -2.68 -18.22 22.14
CA MET A 1 -3.50 -17.25 21.38
C MET A 1 -3.04 -17.33 19.93
N ALA A 2 -3.98 -17.62 19.03
CA ALA A 2 -3.72 -18.19 17.71
C ALA A 2 -3.38 -17.12 16.66
N MET A 3 -2.12 -17.07 16.23
CA MET A 3 -1.66 -16.38 15.00
C MET A 3 -1.30 -17.38 13.89
N ASN A 4 -1.86 -18.61 13.93
CA ASN A 4 -1.39 -19.75 13.13
C ASN A 4 -2.21 -20.09 11.88
N SER A 5 -3.08 -19.21 11.37
CA SER A 5 -3.96 -19.56 10.23
C SER A 5 -3.79 -18.72 8.96
N LEU A 6 -2.83 -17.78 8.91
CA LEU A 6 -2.58 -16.95 7.71
C LEU A 6 -1.18 -17.14 7.10
N LEU A 7 -0.28 -17.84 7.78
CA LEU A 7 1.01 -18.22 7.21
C LEU A 7 0.86 -19.54 6.45
N GLN A 8 0.35 -19.47 5.23
CA GLN A 8 0.60 -20.53 4.27
C GLN A 8 2.09 -20.45 3.93
N GLY A 9 2.90 -21.42 4.37
CA GLY A 9 4.35 -21.44 4.12
C GLY A 9 5.23 -21.11 5.34
N ASN A 10 6.55 -21.23 5.15
CA ASN A 10 7.56 -20.99 6.19
C ASN A 10 8.35 -19.72 5.85
N PRO A 11 7.87 -18.52 6.24
CA PRO A 11 8.53 -17.27 5.88
C PRO A 11 9.92 -17.17 6.53
N PRO A 12 10.89 -16.56 5.84
CA PRO A 12 12.19 -16.24 6.41
C PRO A 12 12.10 -15.44 7.72
N ALA A 13 13.03 -15.67 8.63
CA ALA A 13 13.06 -14.98 9.93
C ALA A 13 13.03 -13.44 9.83
N HIS A 14 13.69 -12.88 8.81
CA HIS A 14 13.69 -11.43 8.57
C HIS A 14 12.28 -10.89 8.25
N LEU A 15 11.43 -11.63 7.52
CA LEU A 15 10.07 -11.19 7.22
C LEU A 15 9.21 -11.15 8.50
N LEU A 16 9.40 -12.11 9.40
CA LEU A 16 8.72 -12.12 10.70
C LEU A 16 9.13 -10.93 11.58
N GLU A 17 10.40 -10.51 11.51
CA GLU A 17 10.86 -9.28 12.18
C GLU A 17 10.23 -8.04 11.56
N LEU A 18 10.13 -7.98 10.23
CA LEU A 18 9.47 -6.89 9.52
C LEU A 18 7.98 -6.81 9.87
N GLU A 19 7.30 -7.94 10.05
CA GLU A 19 5.89 -7.96 10.46
C GLU A 19 5.68 -7.36 11.86
N ARG A 20 6.59 -7.61 12.80
CA ARG A 20 6.56 -6.95 14.10
C ARG A 20 6.80 -5.44 13.97
N LYS A 21 7.76 -5.06 13.14
CA LYS A 21 8.07 -3.65 12.88
C LYS A 21 6.90 -2.92 12.21
N LYS A 22 6.18 -3.59 11.31
CA LYS A 22 5.01 -3.07 10.59
C LYS A 22 3.95 -2.52 11.52
N SER A 23 3.56 -3.30 12.54
CA SER A 23 2.53 -2.89 13.50
C SER A 23 2.92 -1.61 14.26
N SER A 24 4.20 -1.47 14.64
CA SER A 24 4.71 -0.24 15.27
C SER A 24 4.66 0.94 14.30
N LEU A 25 5.11 0.75 13.06
CA LEU A 25 5.12 1.80 12.03
C LEU A 25 3.71 2.27 11.68
N LEU A 26 2.74 1.36 11.55
CA LEU A 26 1.34 1.72 11.28
C LEU A 26 0.74 2.52 12.44
N PHE A 27 0.99 2.11 13.67
CA PHE A 27 0.53 2.85 14.84
C PHE A 27 1.14 4.26 14.90
N GLU A 28 2.47 4.37 14.70
CA GLU A 28 3.16 5.66 14.63
C GLU A 28 2.64 6.54 13.50
N ALA A 29 2.40 5.98 12.31
CA ALA A 29 1.88 6.72 11.16
C ALA A 29 0.50 7.33 11.47
N GLN A 30 -0.40 6.54 12.06
CA GLN A 30 -1.74 7.03 12.44
C GLN A 30 -1.66 8.09 13.55
N LEU A 31 -0.79 7.90 14.55
CA LEU A 31 -0.57 8.88 15.61
C LEU A 31 -0.06 10.22 15.04
N LEU A 32 0.95 10.17 14.16
CA LEU A 32 1.51 11.36 13.51
C LEU A 32 0.47 12.07 12.64
N LYS A 33 -0.35 11.31 11.91
CA LYS A 33 -1.47 11.85 11.13
C LYS A 33 -2.50 12.55 12.02
N GLY A 34 -2.84 11.96 13.17
CA GLY A 34 -3.71 12.58 14.18
C GLY A 34 -3.13 13.87 14.77
N GLN A 35 -1.80 13.99 14.83
CA GLN A 35 -1.08 15.20 15.23
C GLN A 35 -0.82 16.18 14.06
N GLN A 36 -1.42 15.94 12.89
CA GLN A 36 -1.24 16.73 11.66
C GLN A 36 0.21 16.79 11.16
N GLN A 37 1.07 15.87 11.60
CA GLN A 37 2.45 15.73 11.12
C GLN A 37 2.47 14.87 9.85
N TYR A 38 1.77 15.31 8.81
CA TYR A 38 1.48 14.52 7.61
C TYR A 38 2.72 14.02 6.87
N ALA A 39 3.77 14.84 6.75
CA ALA A 39 5.02 14.43 6.10
C ALA A 39 5.68 13.24 6.83
N LYS A 40 5.76 13.31 8.17
CA LYS A 40 6.34 12.21 8.96
C LYS A 40 5.44 10.97 8.94
N ALA A 41 4.13 11.14 8.93
CA ALA A 41 3.19 10.03 8.77
C ALA A 41 3.41 9.34 7.41
N ALA A 42 3.57 10.13 6.34
CA ALA A 42 3.86 9.61 5.01
C ALA A 42 5.15 8.78 4.99
N ASP A 43 6.25 9.26 5.60
CA ASP A 43 7.51 8.50 5.70
C ASP A 43 7.33 7.14 6.38
N LYS A 44 6.40 7.04 7.34
CA LYS A 44 6.08 5.77 8.01
C LYS A 44 5.27 4.85 7.11
N PHE A 45 4.29 5.39 6.37
CA PHE A 45 3.54 4.61 5.39
C PHE A 45 4.41 4.10 4.24
N VAL A 46 5.38 4.89 3.76
CA VAL A 46 6.38 4.44 2.77
C VAL A 46 7.14 3.23 3.29
N GLN A 47 7.63 3.27 4.53
CA GLN A 47 8.32 2.14 5.14
C GLN A 47 7.44 0.90 5.25
N VAL A 48 6.14 1.06 5.56
CA VAL A 48 5.21 -0.06 5.59
C VAL A 48 4.96 -0.62 4.19
N ALA A 49 4.79 0.23 3.18
CA ALA A 49 4.63 -0.20 1.79
C ALA A 49 5.83 -1.06 1.32
N ASP A 50 7.06 -0.67 1.67
CA ASP A 50 8.25 -1.44 1.33
C ASP A 50 8.33 -2.79 2.08
N ILE A 51 7.78 -2.88 3.30
CA ILE A 51 7.64 -4.16 4.02
C ILE A 51 6.62 -5.06 3.30
N GLU A 52 5.46 -4.51 2.95
CA GLU A 52 4.39 -5.26 2.27
C GLU A 52 4.84 -5.74 0.89
N ARG A 53 5.64 -4.95 0.18
CA ARG A 53 6.29 -5.37 -1.07
C ARG A 53 7.16 -6.62 -0.87
N GLN A 54 8.02 -6.63 0.15
CA GLN A 54 8.91 -7.76 0.43
C GLN A 54 8.12 -9.03 0.77
N TRP A 55 7.02 -8.89 1.52
CA TRP A 55 6.10 -10.00 1.79
C TRP A 55 5.42 -10.51 0.52
N ALA A 56 4.93 -9.62 -0.33
CA ALA A 56 4.30 -9.99 -1.59
C ALA A 56 5.27 -10.69 -2.54
N GLU A 57 6.51 -10.21 -2.65
CA GLU A 57 7.55 -10.82 -3.49
C GLU A 57 7.94 -12.22 -2.99
N TRP A 58 8.01 -12.44 -1.67
CA TRP A 58 8.22 -13.76 -1.11
C TRP A 58 7.03 -14.68 -1.39
N ALA A 59 5.81 -14.22 -1.11
CA ALA A 59 4.59 -15.00 -1.35
C ALA A 59 4.44 -15.38 -2.83
N GLU A 60 4.81 -14.49 -3.75
CA GLU A 60 4.80 -14.73 -5.20
C GLU A 60 5.81 -15.82 -5.60
N LYS A 61 7.03 -15.78 -5.04
CA LYS A 61 8.05 -16.81 -5.27
C LYS A 61 7.64 -18.20 -4.77
N GLU A 62 6.91 -18.25 -3.66
CA GLU A 62 6.39 -19.49 -3.08
C GLU A 62 5.07 -19.95 -3.72
N GLY A 63 4.54 -19.21 -4.71
CA GLY A 63 3.28 -19.55 -5.39
C GLY A 63 2.02 -19.33 -4.53
N LEU A 64 2.12 -18.51 -3.48
CA LEU A 64 1.06 -18.24 -2.50
C LEU A 64 0.17 -17.08 -2.98
N ASN A 65 -0.54 -17.28 -4.10
CA ASN A 65 -1.26 -16.22 -4.83
C ASN A 65 -2.19 -15.37 -3.94
N GLN A 66 -2.95 -15.99 -3.04
CA GLN A 66 -3.87 -15.25 -2.16
C GLN A 66 -3.10 -14.33 -1.20
N LEU A 67 -1.99 -14.81 -0.65
CA LEU A 67 -1.15 -14.04 0.26
C LEU A 67 -0.45 -12.90 -0.48
N THR A 68 0.04 -13.14 -1.70
CA THR A 68 0.58 -12.12 -2.60
C THR A 68 -0.43 -11.00 -2.79
N ILE A 69 -1.67 -11.33 -3.16
CA ILE A 69 -2.72 -10.34 -3.42
C ILE A 69 -2.98 -9.49 -2.16
N ILE A 70 -3.13 -10.11 -0.99
CA ILE A 70 -3.35 -9.40 0.29
C ILE A 70 -2.23 -8.37 0.56
N HIS A 71 -0.97 -8.78 0.44
CA HIS A 71 0.16 -7.89 0.67
C HIS A 71 0.26 -6.78 -0.38
N ARG A 72 -0.08 -7.05 -1.65
CA ARG A 72 -0.13 -6.00 -2.68
C ARG A 72 -1.25 -4.98 -2.44
N TYR A 73 -2.42 -5.37 -1.95
CA TYR A 73 -3.46 -4.41 -1.53
C TYR A 73 -3.01 -3.55 -0.34
N SER A 74 -2.28 -4.15 0.61
CA SER A 74 -1.72 -3.42 1.75
C SER A 74 -0.65 -2.42 1.29
N GLU A 75 0.26 -2.85 0.40
CA GLU A 75 1.26 -2.00 -0.26
C GLU A 75 0.58 -0.81 -0.96
N LEU A 76 -0.45 -1.09 -1.78
CA LEU A 76 -1.26 -0.07 -2.47
C LEU A 76 -1.81 0.98 -1.50
N SER A 77 -2.48 0.52 -0.44
CA SER A 77 -3.11 1.39 0.55
C SER A 77 -2.09 2.25 1.29
N CYS A 78 -0.88 1.73 1.49
CA CYS A 78 0.20 2.48 2.12
C CYS A 78 0.78 3.55 1.18
N TRP A 79 0.96 3.25 -0.12
CA TRP A 79 1.37 4.27 -1.09
C TRP A 79 0.35 5.40 -1.22
N ALA A 80 -0.94 5.07 -1.23
CA ALA A 80 -2.02 6.07 -1.24
C ALA A 80 -1.97 6.95 0.02
N GLN A 81 -1.82 6.36 1.21
CA GLN A 81 -1.73 7.11 2.46
C GLN A 81 -0.44 7.92 2.62
N ALA A 82 0.63 7.51 1.96
CA ALA A 82 1.88 8.27 1.88
C ALA A 82 1.79 9.50 0.95
N GLY A 83 0.65 9.73 0.30
CA GLY A 83 0.52 10.79 -0.70
C GLY A 83 1.33 10.49 -1.97
N ASN A 84 1.54 9.21 -2.29
CA ASN A 84 2.21 8.77 -3.51
C ASN A 84 1.22 8.04 -4.45
N PRO A 85 0.27 8.79 -5.06
CA PRO A 85 -0.78 8.22 -5.89
C PRO A 85 -0.22 7.58 -7.16
N TYR A 86 0.92 8.06 -7.68
CA TYR A 86 1.58 7.46 -8.85
C TYR A 86 2.03 6.02 -8.57
N GLN A 87 2.70 5.78 -7.44
CA GLN A 87 3.11 4.42 -7.06
C GLN A 87 1.91 3.51 -6.84
N ALA A 88 0.86 4.02 -6.20
CA ALA A 88 -0.38 3.31 -5.98
C ALA A 88 -1.08 2.91 -7.31
N LEU A 89 -1.26 3.86 -8.24
CA LEU A 89 -1.86 3.60 -9.55
C LEU A 89 -1.06 2.59 -10.37
N ARG A 90 0.27 2.74 -10.42
CA ARG A 90 1.16 1.80 -11.10
C ARG A 90 1.02 0.38 -10.56
N LEU A 91 0.84 0.24 -9.24
CA LEU A 91 0.62 -1.06 -8.61
C LEU A 91 -0.75 -1.65 -8.95
N ILE A 92 -1.80 -0.82 -9.00
CA ILE A 92 -3.13 -1.26 -9.46
C ILE A 92 -3.07 -1.77 -10.89
N ASP A 93 -2.42 -1.03 -11.81
CA ASP A 93 -2.29 -1.45 -13.21
C ASP A 93 -1.60 -2.81 -13.32
N HIS A 94 -0.55 -3.04 -12.53
CA HIS A 94 0.15 -4.32 -12.47
C HIS A 94 -0.76 -5.45 -11.95
N LEU A 95 -1.54 -5.20 -10.90
CA LEU A 95 -2.49 -6.17 -10.36
C LEU A 95 -3.60 -6.51 -11.35
N LEU A 96 -4.19 -5.50 -12.01
CA LEU A 96 -5.25 -5.71 -13.00
C LEU A 96 -4.77 -6.45 -14.24
N ALA A 97 -3.49 -6.36 -14.59
CA ALA A 97 -2.88 -7.18 -15.64
C ALA A 97 -2.71 -8.66 -15.23
N SER A 98 -2.80 -9.00 -13.94
CA SER A 98 -2.69 -10.37 -13.46
C SER A 98 -3.95 -11.19 -13.75
N ALA A 99 -3.76 -12.40 -14.27
CA ALA A 99 -4.83 -13.38 -14.47
C ALA A 99 -5.27 -14.07 -13.17
N GLN A 100 -4.60 -13.80 -12.04
CA GLN A 100 -4.81 -14.49 -10.77
C GLN A 100 -5.93 -13.87 -9.91
N LEU A 101 -6.43 -12.69 -10.28
CA LEU A 101 -7.50 -12.01 -9.54
C LEU A 101 -8.86 -12.69 -9.80
N SER A 102 -9.64 -12.86 -8.73
CA SER A 102 -11.05 -13.18 -8.87
C SER A 102 -11.82 -12.00 -9.48
N PRO A 103 -13.02 -12.24 -10.07
CA PRO A 103 -13.86 -11.15 -10.58
C PRO A 103 -14.18 -10.09 -9.51
N GLU A 104 -14.40 -10.50 -8.26
CA GLU A 104 -14.67 -9.60 -7.13
C GLU A 104 -13.44 -8.74 -6.81
N GLN A 105 -12.25 -9.35 -6.70
CA GLN A 105 -11.01 -8.61 -6.45
C GLN A 105 -10.70 -7.60 -7.57
N ARG A 106 -10.96 -8.00 -8.82
CA ARG A 106 -10.81 -7.11 -9.96
C ARG A 106 -11.75 -5.91 -9.86
N ALA A 107 -13.03 -6.14 -9.56
CA ALA A 107 -14.00 -5.07 -9.37
C ALA A 107 -13.60 -4.11 -8.23
N ASP A 108 -13.14 -4.66 -7.10
CA ASP A 108 -12.66 -3.86 -5.97
C ASP A 108 -11.45 -3.00 -6.36
N LEU A 109 -10.51 -3.53 -7.16
CA LEU A 109 -9.35 -2.76 -7.64
C LEU A 109 -9.74 -1.67 -8.63
N GLU A 110 -10.69 -1.94 -9.52
CA GLU A 110 -11.20 -0.95 -10.47
C GLU A 110 -11.91 0.19 -9.74
N GLU A 111 -12.72 -0.11 -8.71
CA GLU A 111 -13.35 0.91 -7.86
C GLU A 111 -12.31 1.74 -7.08
N TYR A 112 -11.30 1.08 -6.52
CA TYR A 112 -10.19 1.76 -5.85
C TYR A 112 -9.44 2.67 -6.83
N GLN A 113 -9.15 2.18 -8.05
CA GLN A 113 -8.46 2.94 -9.09
C GLN A 113 -9.23 4.21 -9.46
N ALA A 114 -10.54 4.10 -9.67
CA ALA A 114 -11.40 5.23 -9.98
C ALA A 114 -11.37 6.28 -8.86
N SER A 115 -11.47 5.83 -7.60
CA SER A 115 -11.39 6.69 -6.42
C SER A 115 -10.04 7.41 -6.31
N LEU A 116 -8.94 6.69 -6.56
CA LEU A 116 -7.60 7.22 -6.49
C LEU A 116 -7.32 8.22 -7.63
N HIS A 117 -7.76 7.93 -8.86
CA HIS A 117 -7.71 8.86 -9.98
C HIS A 117 -8.48 10.15 -9.69
N TYR A 118 -9.70 10.03 -9.14
CA TYR A 118 -10.50 11.20 -8.78
C TYR A 118 -9.78 12.09 -7.75
N GLN A 119 -9.25 11.49 -6.67
CA GLN A 119 -8.49 12.23 -5.65
C GLN A 119 -7.24 12.87 -6.23
N PHE A 120 -6.50 12.15 -7.09
CA PHE A 120 -5.28 12.65 -7.71
C PHE A 120 -5.56 13.83 -8.65
N MET A 121 -6.59 13.72 -9.49
CA MET A 121 -7.00 14.80 -10.38
C MET A 121 -7.46 16.04 -9.62
N HIS A 122 -8.22 15.86 -8.53
CA HIS A 122 -8.64 16.96 -7.67
C HIS A 122 -7.42 17.69 -7.07
N TRP A 123 -6.47 16.93 -6.51
CA TRP A 123 -5.24 17.48 -5.95
C TRP A 123 -4.39 18.23 -6.98
N MET A 124 -4.19 17.65 -8.17
CA MET A 124 -3.48 18.30 -9.26
C MET A 124 -4.21 19.57 -9.76
N GLY A 125 -5.54 19.57 -9.74
CA GLY A 125 -6.36 20.74 -10.04
C GLY A 125 -6.13 21.89 -9.05
N GLU A 126 -6.06 21.59 -7.75
CA GLU A 126 -5.72 22.57 -6.71
C GLU A 126 -4.31 23.15 -6.88
N TRP A 127 -3.36 22.35 -7.34
CA TRP A 127 -1.99 22.80 -7.60
C TRP A 127 -1.89 23.72 -8.81
N SER A 128 -2.73 23.48 -9.83
CA SER A 128 -2.78 24.33 -11.02
C SER A 128 -3.33 25.74 -10.73
N SER A 129 -4.15 25.89 -9.68
CA SER A 129 -4.72 27.18 -9.26
C SER A 129 -3.85 27.92 -8.25
N ALA A 130 -3.02 27.21 -7.49
CA ALA A 130 -2.03 27.76 -6.56
C ALA A 130 -0.65 27.91 -7.25
N SER A 131 -0.55 28.77 -8.26
CA SER A 131 0.75 29.14 -8.83
C SER A 131 1.63 29.80 -7.75
N VAL A 132 2.74 29.16 -7.39
CA VAL A 132 3.77 29.78 -6.54
C VAL A 132 4.26 31.04 -7.25
N PRO A 133 4.15 32.24 -6.65
CA PRO A 133 4.68 33.44 -7.28
C PRO A 133 6.17 33.27 -7.47
N VAL A 134 6.61 33.33 -8.74
CA VAL A 134 8.02 33.40 -9.08
C VAL A 134 8.46 34.82 -8.71
N HIS A 135 9.26 34.96 -7.65
CA HIS A 135 9.93 36.20 -7.27
C HIS A 135 11.35 36.23 -7.83
#